data_AF-A0A2I3TPY8-F1
#
_entry.id   AF-A0A2I3TPY8-F1
#
_cell.length_a   1.000
_cell.length_b   1.000
_cell.length_c   1.000
_cell.angle_alpha   90.00
_cell.angle_beta   90.00
_cell.angle_gamma   90.00
#
_symmetry.space_group_name_H-M   'P 1'
#
loop_
_entity.id
_entity.type
_entity.pdbx_description
1 polymer ?
#
loop_
_entity_poly.entity_id
_entity_poly.type
_entity_poly.pdbx_seq_one_letter_code
_entity_poly.pdbx_strand_id
1 'polypeptide(L)'
;GAAVTQNRAEWEISKMKPSPAPRHPSTNKQISLYPEIKGEIAHKDDKLLPFLKDVYVDSKDLVSSAQVKAAETHQEPKEFRLLKGHHFDMINIKSIPKGKISIVEKIAQEYQLEQKDVNSLLKYFVTFEVKIFPPEDNKAIQSK
;
A
#
# COMPACT_ATOMS: atom_id res chain seq x y z
N GLY A 1 20.59 45.07 -8.29
CA GLY A 1 20.22 43.94 -9.16
C GLY A 1 19.42 42.96 -8.34
N ALA A 2 18.16 42.71 -8.72
CA ALA A 2 17.28 41.82 -7.96
C ALA A 2 17.56 40.37 -8.37
N ALA A 3 17.86 39.52 -7.38
CA ALA A 3 18.05 38.09 -7.57
C ALA A 3 16.70 37.43 -7.89
N VAL A 4 16.62 36.78 -9.05
CA VAL A 4 15.45 35.99 -9.46
C VAL A 4 15.47 34.69 -8.66
N THR A 5 14.66 34.60 -7.61
CA THR A 5 14.35 33.34 -6.94
C THR A 5 13.38 32.56 -7.83
N GLN A 6 13.91 31.75 -8.73
CA GLN A 6 13.08 30.92 -9.61
C GLN A 6 12.54 29.71 -8.84
N ASN A 7 11.22 29.56 -8.81
CA ASN A 7 10.54 28.44 -8.16
C ASN A 7 10.90 27.11 -8.84
N ARG A 8 11.74 26.29 -8.20
CA ARG A 8 12.17 24.97 -8.71
C ARG A 8 11.01 24.04 -9.04
N ALA A 9 9.92 24.10 -8.26
CA ALA A 9 8.73 23.29 -8.48
C ALA A 9 8.08 23.58 -9.84
N GLU A 10 7.91 24.87 -10.18
CA GLU A 10 7.32 25.29 -11.46
C GLU A 10 8.15 24.82 -12.65
N TRP A 11 9.48 24.88 -12.53
CA TRP A 11 10.36 24.38 -13.57
C TRP A 11 10.25 22.86 -13.75
N GLU A 12 10.30 22.09 -12.66
CA GLU A 12 10.23 20.62 -12.72
C GLU A 12 8.89 20.10 -13.29
N ILE A 13 7.76 20.73 -12.93
CA ILE A 13 6.44 20.33 -13.46
C ILE A 13 6.21 20.78 -14.91
N SER A 14 6.91 21.81 -15.38
CA SER A 14 6.84 22.29 -16.76
C SER A 14 7.59 21.39 -17.75
N LYS A 15 8.45 20.49 -17.26
CA LYS A 15 9.14 19.52 -18.10
C LYS A 15 8.16 18.54 -18.72
N MET A 16 8.54 18.00 -19.87
CA MET A 16 7.80 16.90 -20.48
C MET A 16 7.75 15.69 -19.54
N LYS A 17 6.60 15.00 -19.51
CA LYS A 17 6.45 13.77 -18.73
C LYS A 17 7.43 12.71 -19.24
N PRO A 18 8.10 11.96 -18.34
CA PRO A 18 8.97 10.86 -18.75
C PRO A 18 8.16 9.77 -19.45
N SER A 19 8.84 8.96 -20.28
CA SER A 19 8.23 7.78 -20.88
C SER A 19 7.72 6.83 -19.78
N PRO A 20 6.56 6.16 -19.98
CA PRO A 20 6.08 5.17 -19.03
C PRO A 20 7.10 4.06 -18.77
N ALA A 21 7.11 3.54 -17.55
CA ALA A 21 7.98 2.42 -17.19
C ALA A 21 7.75 1.19 -18.10
N PRO A 22 8.78 0.36 -18.34
CA PRO A 22 8.65 -0.87 -19.10
C PRO A 22 7.57 -1.79 -18.52
N ARG A 23 6.78 -2.41 -19.40
CA ARG A 23 5.77 -3.40 -18.99
C ARG A 23 6.39 -4.78 -18.88
N HIS A 24 5.91 -5.56 -17.91
CA HIS A 24 6.34 -6.94 -17.71
C HIS A 24 6.02 -7.82 -18.95
N PRO A 25 6.89 -8.78 -19.33
CA PRO A 25 6.70 -9.60 -20.52
C PRO A 25 5.38 -10.37 -20.56
N SER A 26 4.83 -10.81 -19.43
CA SER A 26 3.51 -11.46 -19.40
C SER A 26 2.39 -10.53 -19.87
N THR A 27 2.43 -9.26 -19.47
CA THR A 27 1.47 -8.23 -19.87
C THR A 27 1.52 -8.00 -21.37
N ASN A 28 2.72 -7.95 -21.97
CA ASN A 28 2.86 -7.79 -23.42
C ASN A 28 2.30 -9.00 -24.19
N LYS A 29 2.51 -10.23 -23.69
CA LYS A 29 1.91 -11.44 -24.27
C LYS A 29 0.39 -11.43 -24.22
N GLN A 30 -0.20 -10.99 -23.11
CA GLN A 30 -1.66 -10.87 -22.99
C GLN A 30 -2.23 -9.83 -23.96
N ILE A 31 -1.57 -8.67 -24.09
CA ILE A 31 -1.99 -7.61 -25.01
C ILE A 31 -1.87 -8.06 -26.48
N SER A 32 -0.89 -8.90 -26.83
CA SER A 32 -0.80 -9.45 -28.20
C SER A 32 -1.92 -10.43 -28.52
N LEU A 33 -2.48 -11.12 -27.52
CA LEU A 33 -3.59 -12.04 -27.71
C LEU A 33 -4.93 -11.32 -27.83
N TYR A 34 -5.08 -10.17 -27.17
CA TYR A 34 -6.30 -9.36 -27.15
C TYR A 34 -5.95 -7.88 -27.32
N PRO A 35 -5.90 -7.37 -28.56
CA PRO A 35 -5.50 -6.00 -28.86
C PRO A 35 -6.42 -4.93 -28.27
N GLU A 36 -7.70 -5.25 -28.08
CA GLU A 36 -8.75 -4.35 -27.58
C GLU A 36 -8.44 -3.86 -26.16
N ILE A 37 -7.83 -4.73 -25.35
CA ILE A 37 -7.45 -4.47 -23.96
C ILE A 37 -6.43 -3.31 -23.88
N LYS A 38 -5.64 -3.07 -24.93
CA LYS A 38 -4.64 -1.98 -24.93
C LYS A 38 -5.29 -0.61 -24.74
N GLY A 39 -6.45 -0.39 -25.36
CA GLY A 39 -7.20 0.86 -25.22
C GLY A 39 -7.82 0.99 -23.83
N GLU A 40 -8.37 -0.12 -23.33
CA GLU A 40 -9.07 -0.18 -22.05
C GLU A 40 -8.14 0.05 -20.85
N ILE A 41 -6.91 -0.48 -20.86
CA ILE A 41 -5.90 -0.23 -19.81
C ILE A 41 -5.44 1.23 -19.79
N ALA A 42 -5.40 1.88 -20.95
CA ALA A 42 -4.98 3.28 -21.05
C ALA A 42 -6.11 4.25 -20.69
N HIS A 43 -7.36 3.80 -20.81
CA HIS A 43 -8.55 4.57 -20.53
C HIS A 43 -8.68 4.89 -19.03
N LYS A 44 -9.17 6.09 -18.70
CA LYS A 44 -9.47 6.51 -17.33
C LYS A 44 -10.97 6.42 -17.12
N ASP A 45 -11.41 5.71 -16.09
CA ASP A 45 -12.82 5.71 -15.71
C ASP A 45 -13.13 6.91 -14.82
N ASP A 46 -13.77 7.92 -15.40
CA ASP A 46 -14.14 9.15 -14.69
C ASP A 46 -15.13 8.91 -13.55
N LYS A 47 -15.87 7.79 -13.57
CA LYS A 47 -16.77 7.39 -12.49
C LYS A 47 -16.02 6.97 -11.23
N LEU A 48 -14.74 6.61 -11.35
CA LEU A 48 -13.89 6.28 -10.20
C LEU A 48 -13.32 7.52 -9.51
N LEU A 49 -13.26 8.66 -10.20
CA LEU A 49 -12.67 9.88 -9.65
C LEU A 49 -13.32 10.38 -8.35
N PRO A 50 -14.66 10.37 -8.17
CA PRO A 50 -15.28 10.75 -6.91
C PRO A 50 -14.82 9.86 -5.76
N PHE A 51 -14.86 8.53 -5.93
CA PHE A 51 -14.47 7.58 -4.89
C PHE A 51 -12.99 7.66 -4.50
N LEU A 52 -12.10 7.96 -5.46
CA LEU A 52 -10.67 8.12 -5.20
C LEU A 52 -10.35 9.40 -4.42
N LYS A 53 -11.23 10.42 -4.43
CA LYS A 53 -11.07 11.63 -3.60
C LYS A 53 -11.41 11.39 -2.14
N ASP A 54 -12.33 10.47 -1.88
CA ASP A 54 -12.78 10.13 -0.52
C ASP A 54 -11.78 9.23 0.22
N VAL A 55 -10.82 8.63 -0.49
CA VAL A 55 -9.77 7.78 0.08
C VAL A 55 -8.47 8.58 0.24
N TYR A 56 -8.13 8.90 1.48
CA TYR A 56 -6.86 9.55 1.83
C TYR A 56 -5.92 8.56 2.51
N VAL A 57 -4.67 8.50 2.04
CA VAL A 57 -3.61 7.69 2.64
C VAL A 57 -2.63 8.62 3.35
N ASP A 58 -2.52 8.47 4.67
CA ASP A 58 -1.47 9.13 5.45
C ASP A 58 -0.28 8.17 5.54
N SER A 59 0.79 8.44 4.79
CA SER A 59 2.04 7.68 4.90
C SER A 59 2.86 8.26 6.05
N LYS A 60 3.23 7.42 7.02
CA LYS A 60 4.22 7.76 8.05
C LYS A 60 5.50 7.01 7.73
N ASP A 61 6.48 7.71 7.16
CA ASP A 61 7.84 7.16 7.04
C ASP A 61 8.44 7.01 8.44
N LEU A 62 8.65 5.76 8.88
CA LEU A 62 9.30 5.45 10.17
C LEU A 62 10.81 5.73 10.15
N VAL A 63 11.36 6.23 9.04
CA VAL A 63 12.79 6.48 8.84
C VAL A 63 13.09 7.97 8.90
N SER A 64 13.05 8.57 10.09
CA SER A 64 13.75 9.84 10.37
C SER A 64 13.85 10.16 11.87
N SER A 65 14.42 9.26 12.67
CA SER A 65 15.02 9.63 13.97
C SER A 65 16.00 8.56 14.47
N ALA A 66 16.81 7.99 13.57
CA ALA A 66 18.02 7.29 14.00
C ALA A 66 19.11 8.34 14.24
N GLN A 67 19.09 8.98 15.40
CA GLN A 67 20.30 9.62 15.91
C GLN A 67 21.24 8.50 16.36
N VAL A 68 22.21 8.18 15.49
CA VAL A 68 23.27 7.22 15.77
C VAL A 68 24.07 7.74 16.96
N LYS A 69 23.91 7.10 18.12
CA LYS A 69 24.89 7.15 19.19
C LYS A 69 25.68 5.84 19.13
N ALA A 70 26.96 6.00 18.82
CA ALA A 70 27.93 4.92 18.81
C ALA A 70 28.09 4.37 20.24
N ALA A 71 27.50 3.21 20.49
CA ALA A 71 27.94 2.27 21.52
C ALA A 71 27.57 0.87 21.01
N GLU A 72 28.62 0.11 20.67
CA GLU A 72 28.54 -1.24 20.14
C GLU A 72 27.80 -2.18 21.09
N THR A 73 26.77 -2.84 20.58
CA THR A 73 26.53 -4.25 20.88
C THR A 73 26.00 -4.88 19.60
N HIS A 74 26.86 -5.67 18.96
CA HIS A 74 26.49 -6.54 17.85
C HIS A 74 25.39 -7.50 18.31
N GLN A 75 24.13 -7.17 18.03
CA GLN A 75 23.08 -8.18 17.99
C GLN A 75 23.04 -8.75 16.58
N GLU A 76 23.43 -10.02 16.49
CA GLU A 76 23.35 -10.82 15.27
C GLU A 76 21.92 -10.72 14.70
N PRO A 77 21.75 -10.45 13.39
CA PRO A 77 20.45 -10.50 12.75
C PRO A 77 19.87 -11.91 12.92
N LYS A 78 18.93 -12.06 13.85
CA LYS A 78 18.25 -13.33 14.08
C LYS A 78 17.42 -13.63 12.83
N GLU A 79 17.94 -14.50 11.96
CA GLU A 79 17.29 -14.87 10.71
C GLU A 79 15.98 -15.62 11.00
N PHE A 80 14.84 -14.94 10.89
CA PHE A 80 13.52 -15.58 10.89
C PHE A 80 13.22 -16.15 9.50
N ARG A 81 13.99 -17.16 9.08
CA ARG A 81 13.65 -17.95 7.89
C ARG A 81 12.46 -18.84 8.25
N LEU A 82 11.29 -18.58 7.68
CA LEU A 82 10.17 -19.52 7.77
C LEU A 82 10.62 -20.88 7.19
N LEU A 83 10.42 -21.97 7.93
CA LEU A 83 10.70 -23.31 7.43
C LEU A 83 9.83 -23.57 6.19
N LYS A 84 10.50 -23.64 5.05
CA LYS A 84 9.90 -23.97 3.76
C LYS A 84 9.53 -25.45 3.78
N GLY A 85 8.30 -25.73 4.20
CA GLY A 85 7.80 -27.10 4.35
C GLY A 85 6.48 -27.22 5.09
N HIS A 86 5.99 -26.16 5.75
CA HIS A 86 4.67 -26.22 6.36
C HIS A 86 3.59 -26.01 5.29
N HIS A 87 2.99 -27.11 4.87
CA HIS A 87 1.80 -27.20 4.05
C HIS A 87 0.67 -26.33 4.66
N PHE A 88 0.44 -25.16 4.05
CA PHE A 88 -0.58 -24.20 4.45
C PHE A 88 -2.01 -24.72 4.24
N ASP A 89 -2.19 -25.86 3.56
CA ASP A 89 -3.50 -26.38 3.17
C ASP A 89 -4.27 -27.06 4.33
N MET A 90 -3.85 -26.87 5.59
CA MET A 90 -4.50 -27.46 6.76
C MET A 90 -4.99 -26.47 7.82
N ILE A 91 -5.03 -25.17 7.53
CA ILE A 91 -5.73 -24.20 8.40
C ILE A 91 -7.23 -24.30 8.09
N ASN A 92 -7.86 -25.32 8.64
CA ASN A 92 -9.31 -25.40 8.70
C ASN A 92 -9.80 -24.25 9.59
N ILE A 93 -10.25 -23.14 9.00
CA ILE A 93 -10.89 -22.02 9.70
C ILE A 93 -12.19 -22.55 10.30
N LYS A 94 -12.10 -23.20 11.45
CA LYS A 94 -13.19 -23.98 12.06
C LYS A 94 -14.30 -23.08 12.61
N SER A 95 -14.00 -21.81 12.87
CA SER A 95 -15.00 -20.79 13.22
C SER A 95 -14.43 -19.38 13.04
N ILE A 96 -15.08 -18.56 12.22
CA ILE A 96 -14.87 -17.11 12.25
C ILE A 96 -15.76 -16.57 13.38
N PRO A 97 -15.21 -15.90 14.39
CA PRO A 97 -16.01 -15.33 15.47
C PRO A 97 -16.97 -14.29 14.88
N LYS A 98 -18.27 -14.44 15.19
CA LYS A 98 -19.31 -13.51 14.74
C LYS A 98 -19.20 -12.22 15.58
N GLY A 99 -18.73 -11.13 14.98
CA GLY A 99 -18.53 -9.84 15.65
C GLY A 99 -17.54 -8.94 14.91
N LYS A 100 -17.07 -7.87 15.56
CA LYS A 100 -15.95 -7.06 15.06
C LYS A 100 -14.65 -7.81 15.39
N ILE A 101 -13.95 -8.32 14.39
CA ILE A 101 -12.63 -8.96 14.55
C ILE A 101 -11.54 -7.92 14.24
N SER A 102 -10.54 -7.80 15.12
CA SER A 102 -9.37 -6.97 14.86
C SER A 102 -8.40 -7.65 13.89
N ILE A 103 -7.70 -6.87 13.07
CA ILE A 103 -6.60 -7.36 12.22
C ILE A 103 -5.56 -8.12 13.05
N VAL A 104 -5.30 -7.66 14.28
CA VAL A 104 -4.38 -8.31 15.22
C VAL A 104 -4.84 -9.73 15.54
N GLU A 105 -6.11 -9.90 15.86
CA GLU A 105 -6.69 -11.20 16.23
C GLU A 105 -6.72 -12.14 15.02
N LYS A 106 -7.04 -11.62 13.84
CA LYS A 106 -7.09 -12.40 12.61
C LYS A 106 -5.70 -12.97 12.25
N ILE A 107 -4.66 -12.14 12.28
CA ILE A 107 -3.29 -12.56 11.98
C ILE A 107 -2.77 -13.55 13.04
N ALA A 108 -3.06 -13.29 14.33
CA ALA A 108 -2.67 -14.19 15.42
C ALA A 108 -3.29 -15.58 15.24
N GLN A 109 -4.58 -15.65 14.88
CA GLN A 109 -5.27 -16.91 14.61
C GLN A 109 -4.76 -17.62 13.36
N GLU A 110 -4.54 -16.88 12.27
CA GLU A 110 -4.15 -17.45 10.98
C GLU A 110 -2.74 -18.04 11.00
N TYR A 111 -1.80 -17.38 11.69
CA TYR A 111 -0.40 -17.81 11.74
C TYR A 111 0.00 -18.44 13.08
N GLN A 112 -0.95 -18.65 14.00
CA GLN A 112 -0.70 -19.18 15.35
C GLN A 112 0.38 -18.39 16.09
N LEU A 113 0.34 -17.07 15.99
CA LEU A 113 1.29 -16.15 16.61
C LEU A 113 0.76 -15.61 17.93
N GLU A 114 1.66 -15.29 18.86
CA GLU A 114 1.27 -14.56 20.05
C GLU A 114 0.85 -13.12 19.69
N GLN A 115 -0.16 -12.59 20.37
CA GLN A 115 -0.66 -11.25 20.11
C GLN A 115 0.44 -10.16 20.27
N LYS A 116 1.41 -10.37 21.17
CA LYS A 116 2.59 -9.50 21.35
C LYS A 116 3.47 -9.44 20.10
N ASP A 117 3.61 -10.56 19.39
CA ASP A 117 4.47 -10.68 18.23
C ASP A 117 3.79 -10.08 17.01
N VAL A 118 2.46 -10.27 16.89
CA VAL A 118 1.64 -9.60 15.87
C VAL A 118 1.67 -8.08 16.04
N ASN A 119 1.51 -7.58 17.26
CA ASN A 119 1.60 -6.15 17.55
C ASN A 119 2.99 -5.60 17.23
N SER A 120 4.05 -6.34 17.55
CA SER A 120 5.43 -5.98 17.21
C SER A 120 5.63 -5.95 15.70
N LEU A 121 5.09 -6.92 14.96
CA LEU A 121 5.14 -6.97 13.51
C LEU A 121 4.39 -5.77 12.90
N LEU A 122 3.14 -5.55 13.29
CA LEU A 122 2.32 -4.46 12.77
C LEU A 122 2.95 -3.08 13.07
N LYS A 123 3.62 -2.92 14.21
CA LYS A 123 4.34 -1.68 14.54
C LYS A 123 5.40 -1.29 13.50
N TYR A 124 6.12 -2.26 12.93
CA TYR A 124 7.22 -2.00 12.00
C TYR A 124 6.84 -2.20 10.53
N PHE A 125 5.84 -3.03 10.26
CA PHE A 125 5.46 -3.41 8.89
C PHE A 125 4.15 -2.79 8.39
N VAL A 126 3.42 -2.05 9.23
CA VAL A 126 2.32 -1.20 8.73
C VAL A 126 2.94 -0.03 7.98
N THR A 127 2.91 -0.12 6.65
CA THR A 127 3.49 0.88 5.74
C THR A 127 2.53 2.03 5.44
N PHE A 128 1.23 1.83 5.64
CA PHE A 128 0.21 2.86 5.41
C PHE A 128 -1.01 2.63 6.30
N GLU A 129 -1.57 3.71 6.85
CA GLU A 129 -2.83 3.69 7.57
C GLU A 129 -3.95 4.13 6.60
N VAL A 130 -4.85 3.22 6.25
CA VAL A 130 -6.00 3.54 5.38
C VAL A 130 -7.12 4.12 6.23
N LYS A 131 -7.45 5.39 6.00
CA LYS A 131 -8.60 6.07 6.65
C LYS A 131 -9.73 6.19 5.64
N ILE A 132 -10.79 5.41 5.86
CA ILE A 132 -12.02 5.52 5.09
C ILE A 132 -12.93 6.46 5.87
N PHE A 133 -13.09 7.68 5.39
CA PHE A 133 -14.05 8.61 5.96
C PHE A 133 -15.44 8.27 5.43
N PRO A 134 -16.49 8.32 6.27
CA PRO A 134 -17.85 8.20 5.77
C PRO A 134 -18.08 9.27 4.70
N PRO A 135 -18.84 8.96 3.63
CA PRO A 135 -19.17 9.96 2.61
C PRO A 135 -19.83 11.15 3.30
N GLU A 136 -19.35 12.37 3.05
CA GLU A 136 -20.13 13.56 3.40
C GLU A 136 -21.49 13.45 2.69
N ASP A 137 -22.55 13.92 3.36
CA ASP A 137 -23.94 13.93 2.87
C ASP A 137 -24.10 14.88 1.66
N ASN A 138 -23.37 14.61 0.59
CA ASN A 138 -23.42 15.33 -0.65
C ASN A 138 -24.63 14.79 -1.39
N LYS A 139 -25.74 15.52 -1.23
CA LYS A 139 -27.07 15.29 -1.80
C LYS A 139 -26.98 14.61 -3.17
N ALA A 140 -27.68 13.47 -3.26
CA ALA A 140 -27.84 12.65 -4.44
C ALA A 140 -27.93 13.50 -5.72
N ILE A 141 -26.96 13.35 -6.61
CA ILE A 141 -27.06 13.86 -7.98
C ILE A 141 -28.17 13.03 -8.64
N GLN A 142 -29.36 13.61 -8.78
CA GLN A 142 -30.39 13.01 -9.61
C GLN A 142 -29.93 13.08 -11.07
N SER A 143 -29.80 11.91 -11.68
CA SER A 143 -29.67 11.75 -13.12
C SER A 143 -30.92 12.31 -13.79
N LYS A 144 -30.73 13.28 -14.70
CA LYS A 144 -31.77 13.72 -15.64
C LYS A 144 -31.62 12.98 -16.96
#